data_AF-A0A7K4FQN0-F1
#
_entry.id   AF-A0A7K4FQN0-F1
#
_cell.length_a   1.000
_cell.length_b   1.000
_cell.length_c   1.000
_cell.angle_alpha   90.00
_cell.angle_beta   90.00
_cell.angle_gamma   90.00
#
_symmetry.space_group_name_H-M   'P 1'
#
loop_
_entity.id
_entity.type
_entity.pdbx_description
1 polymer ?
#
loop_
_entity_poly.entity_id
_entity_poly.type
_entity_poly.pdbx_seq_one_letter_code
_entity_poly.pdbx_strand_id
1 'polypeptide(L)'
;MKVKIKPILQIVGHEELVVIPISIYGKYVLGLNFYEDIDGGRLARLVLVMDKYGEITGISVIEGDKGVVSAFGVKETFLELSKAIKIERKLETSRLPFFVNIKKKNEPETEDRGITGYKNYMMLNPNVDFSKIKDIVKLEVEELVQS
;
A
#
# COMPACT_ATOMS: atom_id res chain seq x y z
N MET A 1 8.73 -3.76 9.77
CA MET A 1 8.51 -2.49 9.05
C MET A 1 8.05 -1.45 10.05
N LYS A 2 8.70 -0.30 10.13
CA LYS A 2 8.35 0.77 11.07
C LYS A 2 7.95 2.03 10.31
N VAL A 3 6.83 2.64 10.67
CA VAL A 3 6.34 3.88 10.07
C VAL A 3 6.24 4.97 11.13
N LYS A 4 6.72 6.17 10.80
CA LYS A 4 6.59 7.37 11.64
C LYS A 4 5.60 8.33 11.01
N ILE A 5 4.56 8.67 11.75
CA ILE A 5 3.49 9.58 11.31
C ILE A 5 3.67 10.91 12.04
N LYS A 6 3.82 11.99 11.28
CA LYS A 6 3.91 13.35 11.84
C LYS A 6 2.52 13.80 12.34
N PRO A 7 2.46 14.72 13.33
CA PRO A 7 1.18 15.20 13.85
C PRO A 7 0.31 15.88 12.78
N ILE A 8 0.96 16.56 11.83
CA ILE A 8 0.30 17.21 10.70
C ILE A 8 0.65 16.44 9.43
N LEU A 9 -0.37 15.84 8.81
CA LEU A 9 -0.26 15.19 7.51
C LEU A 9 -0.60 16.21 6.41
N GLN A 10 0.37 16.54 5.57
CA GLN A 10 0.11 17.30 4.36
C GLN A 10 -0.52 16.39 3.30
N ILE A 11 -1.73 16.71 2.87
CA ILE A 11 -2.37 16.05 1.73
C ILE A 11 -1.73 16.57 0.43
N VAL A 12 -1.28 15.65 -0.40
CA VAL A 12 -0.59 15.90 -1.67
C VAL A 12 -1.38 15.40 -2.89
N GLY A 13 -2.56 14.84 -2.67
CA GLY A 13 -3.45 14.40 -3.73
C GLY A 13 -4.58 13.52 -3.21
N HIS A 14 -5.40 13.05 -4.14
CA HIS A 14 -6.48 12.09 -3.92
C HIS A 14 -6.30 10.99 -4.98
N GLU A 15 -6.35 9.72 -4.60
CA GLU A 15 -6.17 8.60 -5.54
C GLU A 15 -7.12 7.46 -5.22
N GLU A 16 -7.52 6.76 -6.29
CA GLU A 16 -8.05 5.41 -6.22
C GLU A 16 -6.94 4.37 -6.44
N LEU A 17 -6.96 3.28 -5.67
CA LEU A 17 -5.96 2.22 -5.76
C LEU A 17 -6.46 0.87 -5.25
N VAL A 18 -5.84 -0.21 -5.74
CA VAL A 18 -6.00 -1.55 -5.16
C VAL A 18 -4.99 -1.73 -4.03
N VAL A 19 -5.48 -2.07 -2.84
CA VAL A 19 -4.66 -2.37 -1.66
C VAL A 19 -4.72 -3.87 -1.39
N ILE A 20 -3.55 -4.50 -1.42
CA ILE A 20 -3.37 -5.88 -0.99
C ILE A 20 -2.79 -5.85 0.44
N PRO A 21 -3.55 -6.24 1.48
CA PRO A 21 -3.10 -6.10 2.86
C PRO A 21 -1.92 -7.04 3.16
N ILE A 22 -0.87 -6.50 3.75
CA ILE A 22 0.31 -7.25 4.24
C ILE A 22 0.20 -7.44 5.74
N SER A 23 0.02 -6.37 6.52
CA SER A 23 0.02 -6.43 7.98
C SER A 23 -0.85 -5.32 8.57
N ILE A 24 -1.40 -5.57 9.76
CA ILE A 24 -2.30 -4.65 10.45
C ILE A 24 -1.70 -4.28 11.81
N TYR A 25 -1.73 -3.00 12.15
CA TYR A 25 -1.36 -2.46 13.46
C TYR A 25 -2.42 -1.45 13.92
N GLY A 26 -3.33 -1.88 14.80
CA GLY A 26 -4.47 -1.07 15.20
C GLY A 26 -5.31 -0.62 14.00
N LYS A 27 -5.48 0.70 13.83
CA LYS A 27 -6.21 1.31 12.70
C LYS A 27 -5.38 1.43 11.40
N TYR A 28 -4.17 0.86 11.36
CA TYR A 28 -3.24 1.02 10.25
C TYR A 28 -3.04 -0.29 9.49
N VAL A 29 -3.18 -0.23 8.18
CA VAL A 29 -2.92 -1.35 7.27
C VAL A 29 -1.70 -1.01 6.43
N LEU A 30 -0.65 -1.82 6.56
CA LEU A 30 0.43 -1.86 5.59
C LEU A 30 -0.06 -2.68 4.40
N GLY A 31 -0.09 -2.07 3.23
CA GLY A 31 -0.51 -2.70 2.00
C GLY A 31 0.57 -2.71 0.93
N LEU A 32 0.40 -3.62 -0.03
CA LEU A 32 1.06 -3.63 -1.32
C LEU A 32 0.11 -3.05 -2.36
N ASN A 33 0.62 -2.16 -3.19
CA ASN A 33 -0.05 -1.70 -4.41
C ASN A 33 0.92 -1.79 -5.59
N PHE A 34 0.41 -2.07 -6.79
CA PHE A 34 1.18 -1.97 -8.02
C PHE A 34 0.75 -0.70 -8.75
N TYR A 35 1.72 0.14 -9.08
CA TYR A 35 1.51 1.48 -9.63
C TYR A 35 2.05 1.56 -11.05
N GLU A 36 1.29 2.19 -11.94
CA GLU A 36 1.72 2.47 -13.30
C GLU A 36 2.60 3.73 -13.33
N ASP A 37 3.91 3.53 -13.17
CA ASP A 37 4.91 4.60 -13.19
C ASP A 37 5.27 5.07 -14.62
N ILE A 38 5.12 4.16 -15.58
CA ILE A 38 5.21 4.32 -17.03
C ILE A 38 4.08 3.50 -17.67
N ASP A 39 3.71 3.75 -18.92
CA ASP A 39 2.66 2.98 -19.61
C ASP A 39 2.95 1.46 -19.56
N GLY A 40 1.97 0.67 -19.11
CA GLY A 40 2.13 -0.77 -18.89
C GLY A 40 2.97 -1.14 -17.64
N GLY A 41 3.33 -0.13 -16.84
CA GLY A 41 4.11 -0.24 -15.62
C GLY A 41 3.36 -0.96 -14.51
N ARG A 42 4.15 -1.54 -13.60
CA ARG A 42 3.69 -2.38 -12.47
C ARG A 42 4.67 -2.25 -11.30
N LEU A 43 5.11 -1.03 -11.02
CA LEU A 43 6.04 -0.75 -9.95
C LEU A 43 5.37 -1.07 -8.61
N ALA A 44 5.89 -2.06 -7.90
CA ALA A 44 5.40 -2.40 -6.58
C ALA A 44 5.76 -1.28 -5.59
N ARG A 45 4.75 -0.69 -4.94
CA ARG A 45 4.89 0.29 -3.87
C ARG A 45 4.22 -0.22 -2.61
N LEU A 46 4.89 -0.09 -1.48
CA LEU A 46 4.21 -0.22 -0.20
C LEU A 46 3.34 1.03 0.00
N VAL A 47 2.21 0.87 0.69
CA VAL A 47 1.32 1.96 1.09
C VAL A 47 0.89 1.75 2.53
N LEU A 48 0.66 2.84 3.26
CA LEU A 48 -0.02 2.79 4.55
C LEU A 48 -1.45 3.28 4.35
N VAL A 49 -2.41 2.66 5.01
CA VAL A 49 -3.81 3.07 4.99
C VAL A 49 -4.33 3.19 6.42
N MET A 50 -4.99 4.31 6.74
CA MET A 50 -5.73 4.46 8.00
C MET A 50 -7.15 3.91 7.84
N ASP A 51 -7.33 2.66 8.23
CA ASP A 51 -8.62 1.97 8.24
C ASP A 51 -9.24 2.04 9.64
N LYS A 52 -10.04 3.08 9.88
CA LYS A 52 -10.65 3.34 11.19
C LYS A 52 -11.69 2.29 11.58
N TYR A 53 -12.27 1.60 10.62
CA TYR A 53 -13.42 0.71 10.81
C TYR A 53 -13.10 -0.77 10.56
N GLY A 54 -11.88 -1.09 10.11
CA GLY A 54 -11.45 -2.47 9.85
C GLY A 54 -12.07 -3.07 8.59
N GLU A 55 -12.32 -2.25 7.57
CA GLU A 55 -12.98 -2.67 6.32
C GLU A 55 -12.03 -3.40 5.34
N ILE A 56 -10.71 -3.24 5.49
CA ILE A 56 -9.68 -3.83 4.62
C ILE A 56 -9.22 -5.18 5.20
N THR A 57 -10.04 -6.20 5.03
CA THR A 57 -9.74 -7.59 5.47
C THR A 57 -9.11 -8.47 4.39
N GLY A 58 -9.13 -8.00 3.14
CA GLY A 58 -8.57 -8.66 1.96
C GLY A 58 -8.23 -7.63 0.88
N ILE A 59 -7.91 -8.10 -0.32
CA ILE A 59 -7.66 -7.22 -1.48
C ILE A 59 -8.88 -6.33 -1.68
N SER A 60 -8.67 -5.02 -1.64
CA SER A 60 -9.75 -4.05 -1.65
C SER A 60 -9.41 -2.88 -2.59
N VAL A 61 -10.42 -2.36 -3.28
CA VAL A 61 -10.34 -1.07 -3.95
C VAL A 61 -10.68 0.01 -2.92
N ILE A 62 -9.83 1.01 -2.80
CA ILE A 62 -10.08 2.18 -1.96
C ILE A 62 -9.85 3.46 -2.74
N GLU A 63 -10.53 4.50 -2.31
CA GLU A 63 -10.28 5.89 -2.68
C GLU A 63 -9.98 6.68 -1.42
N GLY A 64 -9.07 7.65 -1.47
CA GLY A 64 -8.80 8.49 -0.30
C GLY A 64 -7.73 9.56 -0.49
N ASP A 65 -7.56 10.36 0.55
CA ASP A 65 -6.61 11.46 0.58
C ASP A 65 -5.20 10.93 0.82
N LYS A 66 -4.29 11.24 -0.09
CA LYS A 66 -2.90 10.80 -0.07
C LYS A 66 -2.02 11.84 0.60
N GLY A 67 -1.39 11.45 1.69
CA GLY A 67 -0.22 12.11 2.26
C GLY A 67 1.05 11.27 2.10
N VAL A 68 2.12 11.66 2.78
CA VAL A 68 3.40 10.93 2.79
C VAL A 68 3.93 10.83 4.20
N VAL A 69 4.37 9.63 4.60
CA VAL A 69 4.96 9.33 5.90
C VAL A 69 6.35 8.73 5.75
N SER A 70 7.12 8.71 6.85
CA SER A 70 8.47 8.14 6.86
C SER A 70 8.42 6.67 7.24
N ALA A 71 9.13 5.83 6.49
CA ALA A 71 9.18 4.40 6.71
C ALA A 71 10.61 3.85 6.78
N PHE A 72 10.79 2.81 7.59
CA PHE A 72 12.03 2.08 7.81
C PHE A 72 11.77 0.58 7.64
N GLY A 73 12.71 -0.13 7.02
CA GLY A 73 12.56 -1.56 6.73
C GLY A 73 11.90 -1.87 5.38
N VAL A 74 11.85 -0.91 4.44
CA VAL A 74 11.16 -1.05 3.15
C VAL A 74 11.83 -2.10 2.26
N LYS A 75 13.17 -2.07 2.17
CA LYS A 75 13.95 -3.00 1.37
C LYS A 75 13.83 -4.43 1.88
N GLU A 76 13.94 -4.60 3.20
CA GLU A 76 13.78 -5.87 3.90
C GLU A 76 12.36 -6.42 3.70
N THR A 77 11.35 -5.54 3.76
CA THR A 77 9.96 -5.93 3.48
C THR A 77 9.83 -6.46 2.05
N PHE A 78 10.36 -5.75 1.05
CA PHE A 78 10.32 -6.25 -0.33
C PHE A 78 11.12 -7.54 -0.53
N LEU A 79 12.22 -7.74 0.20
CA LEU A 79 12.97 -8.99 0.17
C LEU A 79 12.09 -10.17 0.61
N GLU A 80 11.38 -10.03 1.73
CA GLU A 80 10.45 -11.06 2.21
C GLU A 80 9.29 -11.28 1.25
N LEU A 81 8.66 -10.19 0.75
CA LEU A 81 7.57 -10.29 -0.22
C LEU A 81 7.99 -11.02 -1.50
N SER A 82 9.22 -10.79 -1.98
CA SER A 82 9.73 -11.40 -3.21
C SER A 82 9.98 -12.90 -3.10
N LYS A 83 10.07 -13.45 -1.88
CA LYS A 83 10.15 -14.90 -1.66
C LYS A 83 8.78 -15.57 -1.83
N ALA A 84 7.70 -14.83 -1.60
CA ALA A 84 6.34 -15.33 -1.63
C ALA A 84 5.64 -15.11 -2.99
N ILE A 85 5.89 -13.96 -3.62
CA ILE A 85 5.28 -13.57 -4.90
C ILE A 85 6.32 -12.93 -5.83
N LYS A 86 6.09 -13.01 -7.14
CA LYS A 86 6.97 -12.39 -8.14
C LYS A 86 6.83 -10.88 -8.11
N ILE A 87 7.90 -10.14 -7.83
CA ILE A 87 7.94 -8.67 -7.89
C ILE A 87 9.16 -8.23 -8.70
N GLU A 88 8.92 -7.71 -9.89
CA GLU A 88 9.99 -7.36 -10.84
C GLU A 88 10.60 -5.99 -10.57
N ARG A 89 9.77 -5.00 -10.19
CA ARG A 89 10.18 -3.62 -9.91
C ARG A 89 9.63 -3.19 -8.56
N LYS A 90 10.49 -2.58 -7.73
CA LYS A 90 10.20 -2.24 -6.33
C LYS A 90 10.53 -0.78 -6.07
N LEU A 91 9.62 -0.07 -5.43
CA LEU A 91 9.86 1.29 -4.97
C LEU A 91 10.47 1.27 -3.56
N GLU A 92 11.79 1.12 -3.49
CA GLU A 92 12.55 1.07 -2.23
C GLU A 92 12.90 2.48 -1.72
N THR A 93 11.92 3.18 -1.18
CA THR A 93 12.07 4.55 -0.64
C THR A 93 11.64 4.63 0.82
N SER A 94 12.24 5.53 1.59
CA SER A 94 11.83 5.84 2.97
C SER A 94 10.57 6.71 3.05
N ARG A 95 10.00 7.12 1.91
CA ARG A 95 8.77 7.92 1.83
C ARG A 95 7.60 7.07 1.36
N LEU A 96 6.71 6.75 2.29
CA LEU A 96 5.58 5.87 2.05
C LEU A 96 4.30 6.69 1.78
N PRO A 97 3.55 6.42 0.70
CA PRO A 97 2.21 6.97 0.54
C PRO A 97 1.32 6.56 1.73
N PHE A 98 0.59 7.51 2.28
CA PHE A 98 -0.31 7.28 3.40
C PHE A 98 -1.71 7.77 3.05
N PHE A 99 -2.67 6.86 3.06
CA PHE A 99 -4.06 7.15 2.73
C PHE A 99 -4.91 7.32 3.98
N VAL A 100 -5.62 8.43 4.05
CA VAL A 100 -6.59 8.75 5.11
C VAL A 100 -7.94 9.11 4.49
N ASN A 101 -8.97 9.22 5.34
CA ASN A 101 -10.35 9.49 4.90
C ASN A 101 -10.81 8.55 3.79
N ILE A 102 -10.45 7.27 3.93
CA ILE A 102 -10.68 6.30 2.87
C ILE A 102 -12.15 5.95 2.73
N LYS A 103 -12.53 5.60 1.50
CA LYS A 103 -13.78 4.96 1.15
C LYS A 103 -13.47 3.66 0.42
N LYS A 104 -13.96 2.54 0.96
CA LYS A 104 -13.90 1.25 0.25
C LYS A 104 -14.92 1.25 -0.89
N LYS A 105 -14.51 0.76 -2.05
CA LYS A 105 -15.37 0.60 -3.23
C LYS A 105 -15.53 -0.88 -3.57
N ASN A 106 -16.64 -1.20 -4.23
CA ASN A 106 -16.90 -2.56 -4.71
C ASN A 106 -16.05 -2.88 -5.95
N GLU A 107 -15.84 -1.89 -6.80
CA GLU A 107 -15.07 -1.98 -8.04
C GLU A 107 -14.35 -0.64 -8.29
N PRO A 108 -13.28 -0.62 -9.10
CA PRO A 108 -12.63 0.64 -9.48
C PRO A 108 -13.55 1.48 -10.36
N GLU A 109 -13.64 2.77 -10.05
CA GLU A 109 -14.41 3.75 -10.81
C GLU A 109 -13.49 4.59 -11.72
N THR A 110 -12.16 4.53 -11.51
CA THR A 110 -11.16 5.24 -12.31
C THR A 110 -10.12 4.30 -12.90
N GLU A 111 -9.35 4.82 -13.86
CA GLU A 111 -8.12 4.20 -14.35
C GLU A 111 -6.89 4.91 -13.75
N ASP A 112 -6.99 5.30 -12.48
CA ASP A 112 -5.86 5.85 -11.75
C ASP A 112 -4.70 4.85 -11.78
N ARG A 113 -3.47 5.38 -11.74
CA ARG A 113 -2.25 4.57 -11.85
C ARG A 113 -2.15 3.47 -10.80
N GLY A 114 -2.78 3.63 -9.63
CA GLY A 114 -2.89 2.61 -8.58
C GLY A 114 -3.86 1.47 -8.89
N ILE A 115 -4.78 1.66 -9.84
CA ILE A 115 -5.66 0.64 -10.41
C ILE A 115 -4.99 -0.01 -11.62
N THR A 116 -4.53 0.80 -12.58
CA THR A 116 -3.94 0.31 -13.84
C THR A 116 -2.69 -0.52 -13.58
N GLY A 117 -1.83 -0.09 -12.66
CA GLY A 117 -0.63 -0.86 -12.29
C GLY A 117 -0.96 -2.24 -11.69
N TYR A 118 -2.06 -2.36 -10.94
CA TYR A 118 -2.55 -3.66 -10.43
C TYR A 118 -3.08 -4.53 -11.56
N LYS A 119 -3.90 -3.98 -12.47
CA LYS A 119 -4.38 -4.71 -13.66
C LYS A 119 -3.20 -5.24 -14.49
N ASN A 120 -2.21 -4.40 -14.77
CA ASN A 120 -0.98 -4.77 -15.49
C ASN A 120 -0.21 -5.91 -14.79
N TYR A 121 -0.11 -5.87 -13.46
CA TYR A 121 0.52 -6.94 -12.69
C TYR A 121 -0.23 -8.27 -12.80
N MET A 122 -1.56 -8.24 -12.65
CA MET A 122 -2.42 -9.42 -12.70
C MET A 122 -2.42 -10.08 -14.08
N MET A 123 -2.36 -9.29 -15.17
CA MET A 123 -2.25 -9.83 -16.53
C MET A 123 -1.01 -10.73 -16.73
N LEU A 124 0.10 -10.40 -16.08
CA LEU A 124 1.35 -11.18 -16.16
C LEU A 124 1.46 -12.27 -15.10
N ASN A 125 0.69 -12.15 -14.01
CA ASN A 125 0.75 -13.07 -12.87
C ASN A 125 -0.67 -13.51 -12.47
N PRO A 126 -1.47 -14.11 -13.37
CA PRO A 126 -2.89 -14.38 -13.12
C PRO A 126 -3.14 -15.37 -11.99
N ASN A 127 -2.15 -16.22 -11.69
CA ASN A 127 -2.22 -17.26 -10.66
C ASN A 127 -1.49 -16.87 -9.36
N VAL A 128 -1.19 -15.58 -9.16
CA VAL A 128 -0.56 -15.10 -7.93
C VAL A 128 -1.47 -15.34 -6.73
N ASP A 129 -0.89 -15.87 -5.65
CA ASP A 129 -1.59 -16.07 -4.39
C ASP A 129 -1.10 -15.04 -3.37
N PHE A 130 -1.86 -13.96 -3.22
CA PHE A 130 -1.55 -12.90 -2.26
C PHE A 130 -1.80 -13.29 -0.80
N SER A 131 -2.43 -14.42 -0.51
CA SER A 131 -2.55 -14.88 0.89
C SER A 131 -1.18 -15.18 1.51
N LYS A 132 -0.19 -15.52 0.68
CA LYS A 132 1.20 -15.83 1.08
C LYS A 132 1.98 -14.64 1.63
N ILE A 133 1.54 -13.41 1.37
CA ILE A 133 2.20 -12.20 1.89
C ILE A 133 1.51 -11.64 3.14
N LYS A 134 0.38 -12.22 3.54
CA LYS A 134 -0.31 -11.82 4.77
C LYS A 134 0.56 -12.15 5.98
N ASP A 135 0.75 -11.16 6.83
CA ASP A 135 1.51 -11.19 8.08
C ASP A 135 2.98 -11.62 7.95
N ILE A 136 3.55 -11.62 6.72
CA ILE A 136 4.96 -11.99 6.47
C ILE A 136 5.95 -11.01 7.09
N VAL A 137 5.51 -9.77 7.33
CA VAL A 137 6.24 -8.75 8.09
C VAL A 137 5.33 -8.15 9.14
N LYS A 138 5.90 -7.76 10.28
CA LYS A 138 5.18 -6.99 11.30
C LYS A 138 5.26 -5.49 11.01
N LEU A 139 4.11 -4.81 11.11
CA LEU A 139 4.02 -3.36 11.10
C LEU A 139 4.12 -2.80 12.53
N GLU A 140 4.93 -1.76 12.69
CA GLU A 140 4.97 -0.90 13.88
C GLU A 140 4.72 0.54 13.46
N VAL A 141 3.87 1.26 14.19
CA VAL A 141 3.54 2.66 13.91
C VAL A 141 3.88 3.54 15.12
N GLU A 142 4.67 4.57 14.88
CA GLU A 142 5.01 5.61 15.86
C GLU A 142 4.33 6.91 15.44
N GLU A 143 3.26 7.29 16.15
CA GLU A 143 2.62 8.61 16.00
C GLU A 143 3.43 9.64 16.80
N LEU A 144 4.01 10.62 16.09
CA LEU A 144 4.76 11.70 16.71
C LEU A 144 3.79 12.73 17.28
N VAL A 145 3.97 13.12 18.54
CA VAL A 145 3.20 14.19 19.21
C VAL A 145 3.91 15.53 19.07
N GLN A 146 3.15 16.63 18.96
CA GLN A 146 3.72 17.97 19.09
C GLN A 146 4.12 18.19 20.55
N SER A 147 5.41 18.44 20.78
CA SER A 147 5.96 18.92 22.04
C SER A 147 5.88 20.44 22.13
#